data_AF-A0A7G8BGB9-F1
#
_entry.id   AF-A0A7G8BGB9-F1
#
_cell.length_a   1.000
_cell.length_b   1.000
_cell.length_c   1.000
_cell.angle_alpha   90.00
_cell.angle_beta   90.00
_cell.angle_gamma   90.00
#
_symmetry.space_group_name_H-M   'P 1'
#
loop_
_entity.id
_entity.type
_entity.pdbx_description
1 polymer ?
#
loop_
_entity_poly.entity_id
_entity_poly.type
_entity_poly.pdbx_seq_one_letter_code
_entity_poly.pdbx_strand_id
1 'polypeptide(L)'
;MKSTFKQIASKKSPQRISIALAILFAVAVTFWSTPTTYDVNAETETLRIRTDIAPIIWGLSEVIMYRDYNPQSEAFTGSFSPSSGTDVEVERITSGPLRLRCKNSNGSVGELRNQDGQQKLGGRVTFVIPNVDKRAKSGGTLLFPVSGDIELGQDLTYDASTTVAILQSGTVRVLGRSLLEPTLFEAGTYPLELGDDFRLEAALSPSVGVLVAGDHPGFRVAIRGTSKSATVTRFGSSGYVIRTSLFERLKNDAGLQILWVAALTFVGFARSFWKEKS
;
A
#
# COMPACT_ATOMS: atom_id res chain seq x y z
N MET A 1 44.30 42.55 -46.54
CA MET A 1 43.91 41.34 -45.78
C MET A 1 43.08 41.76 -44.56
N LYS A 2 41.79 42.08 -44.72
CA LYS A 2 40.88 42.39 -43.60
C LYS A 2 39.79 41.33 -43.59
N SER A 3 40.08 40.23 -42.88
CA SER A 3 39.15 39.15 -42.60
C SER A 3 37.92 39.72 -41.88
N THR A 4 36.80 39.77 -42.59
CA THR A 4 35.52 40.24 -42.06
C THR A 4 34.89 39.07 -41.33
N PHE A 5 35.19 38.93 -40.04
CA PHE A 5 34.50 38.00 -39.14
C PHE A 5 33.06 38.50 -38.96
N LYS A 6 32.17 38.07 -39.85
CA LYS A 6 30.73 38.32 -39.75
C LYS A 6 30.20 37.43 -38.64
N GLN A 7 30.21 37.98 -37.42
CA GLN A 7 29.66 37.33 -36.23
C GLN A 7 28.14 37.21 -36.43
N ILE A 8 27.70 36.07 -36.97
CA ILE A 8 26.28 35.69 -37.01
C ILE A 8 25.92 35.30 -35.57
N ALA A 9 25.76 36.31 -34.71
CA ALA A 9 25.11 36.14 -33.43
C ALA A 9 23.63 35.88 -33.74
N SER A 10 23.30 34.60 -33.89
CA SER A 10 21.92 34.10 -33.95
C SER A 10 21.19 34.63 -32.71
N LYS A 11 20.49 35.75 -32.87
CA LYS A 11 19.63 36.36 -31.85
C LYS A 11 18.44 35.42 -31.67
N LYS A 12 18.64 34.31 -30.95
CA LYS A 12 17.55 33.42 -30.55
C LYS A 12 16.51 34.30 -29.87
N SER A 13 15.35 34.45 -30.50
CA SER A 13 14.30 35.32 -30.01
C SER A 13 13.88 34.84 -28.61
N PRO A 14 13.89 35.71 -27.57
CA PRO A 14 13.56 35.33 -26.19
C PRO A 14 12.21 34.61 -26.06
N GLN A 15 11.28 34.85 -27.00
CA GLN A 15 9.98 34.19 -27.08
C GLN A 15 10.05 32.68 -27.37
N ARG A 16 10.99 32.21 -28.20
CA ARG A 16 11.19 30.76 -28.45
C ARG A 16 11.64 30.05 -27.18
N ILE A 17 12.40 30.75 -26.35
CA ILE A 17 12.84 30.26 -25.04
C ILE A 17 11.63 30.18 -24.11
N SER A 18 10.77 31.20 -24.04
CA SER A 18 9.55 31.18 -23.22
C SER A 18 8.57 30.05 -23.59
N ILE A 19 8.35 29.80 -24.90
CA ILE A 19 7.50 28.69 -25.36
C ILE A 19 8.10 27.34 -24.93
N ALA A 20 9.41 27.16 -25.17
CA ALA A 20 10.09 25.93 -24.79
C ALA A 20 10.03 25.70 -23.27
N LEU A 21 10.19 26.76 -22.47
CA LEU A 21 10.06 26.70 -21.01
C LEU A 21 8.64 26.34 -20.57
N ALA A 22 7.60 26.91 -21.18
CA ALA A 22 6.21 26.60 -20.84
C ALA A 22 5.86 25.12 -21.12
N ILE A 23 6.27 24.60 -22.28
CA ILE A 23 6.09 23.19 -22.63
C ILE A 23 6.92 22.31 -21.68
N LEU A 24 8.18 22.65 -21.44
CA LEU A 24 9.05 21.89 -20.56
C LEU A 24 8.51 21.86 -19.13
N PHE A 25 7.90 22.95 -18.66
CA PHE A 25 7.22 23.01 -17.37
C PHE A 25 6.00 22.09 -17.33
N ALA A 26 5.11 22.15 -18.33
CA ALA A 26 3.93 21.27 -18.40
C ALA A 26 4.33 19.78 -18.45
N VAL A 27 5.38 19.46 -19.22
CA VAL A 27 5.99 18.12 -19.26
C VAL A 27 6.53 17.75 -17.87
N ALA A 28 7.36 18.59 -17.24
CA ALA A 28 7.94 18.31 -15.94
C ALA A 28 6.87 18.04 -14.87
N VAL A 29 5.79 18.82 -14.84
CA VAL A 29 4.66 18.61 -13.91
C VAL A 29 3.92 17.30 -14.20
N THR A 30 3.74 16.94 -15.47
CA THR A 30 3.11 15.68 -15.89
C THR A 30 3.89 14.46 -15.40
N PHE A 31 5.22 14.51 -15.50
CA PHE A 31 6.11 13.42 -15.09
C PHE A 31 6.49 13.45 -13.61
N TRP A 32 6.05 14.45 -12.84
CA TRP A 32 6.32 14.50 -11.41
C TRP A 32 5.57 13.37 -10.70
N SER A 33 6.32 12.45 -10.08
CA SER A 33 5.75 11.37 -9.26
C SER A 33 4.98 11.93 -8.06
N THR A 34 3.67 11.68 -8.05
CA THR A 34 2.78 12.08 -6.95
C THR A 34 2.51 10.90 -6.02
N PRO A 35 2.41 11.14 -4.70
CA PRO A 35 1.86 10.16 -3.77
C PRO A 35 0.52 9.62 -4.27
N THR A 36 0.38 8.30 -4.25
CA THR A 36 -0.79 7.58 -4.74
C THR A 36 -1.35 6.74 -3.61
N THR A 37 -2.67 6.71 -3.46
CA THR A 37 -3.34 5.87 -2.46
C THR A 37 -3.74 4.55 -3.11
N TYR A 38 -3.39 3.45 -2.46
CA TYR A 38 -3.73 2.08 -2.87
C TYR A 38 -4.79 1.57 -1.91
N ASP A 39 -5.96 1.24 -2.44
CA ASP A 39 -7.08 0.66 -1.70
C ASP A 39 -7.20 -0.81 -2.13
N VAL A 40 -6.87 -1.71 -1.21
CA VAL A 40 -6.67 -3.14 -1.46
C VAL A 40 -7.76 -3.91 -0.74
N ASN A 41 -8.50 -4.72 -1.48
CA ASN A 41 -9.48 -5.66 -0.94
C ASN A 41 -9.11 -7.06 -1.41
N ALA A 42 -8.82 -7.97 -0.48
CA ALA A 42 -8.31 -9.31 -0.80
C ALA A 42 -8.84 -10.39 0.15
N GLU A 43 -8.82 -11.62 -0.35
CA GLU A 43 -8.95 -12.87 0.41
C GLU A 43 -7.58 -13.55 0.42
N THR A 44 -7.05 -13.84 1.60
CA THR A 44 -5.70 -14.40 1.76
C THR A 44 -5.62 -15.29 2.99
N GLU A 45 -4.65 -16.19 3.00
CA GLU A 45 -4.33 -17.04 4.15
C GLU A 45 -3.19 -16.48 5.00
N THR A 46 -2.47 -15.48 4.48
CA THR A 46 -1.36 -14.82 5.19
C THR A 46 -1.32 -13.31 4.96
N LEU A 47 -0.95 -12.60 6.02
CA LEU A 47 -0.78 -11.15 6.07
C LEU A 47 0.38 -10.88 7.03
N ARG A 48 1.37 -10.10 6.56
CA ARG A 48 2.48 -9.64 7.40
C ARG A 48 2.34 -8.15 7.64
N ILE A 49 2.53 -7.75 8.89
CA ILE A 49 2.39 -6.36 9.32
C ILE A 49 3.60 -6.03 10.17
N ARG A 50 4.31 -4.96 9.84
CA ARG A 50 5.22 -4.30 10.77
C ARG A 50 4.52 -3.09 11.35
N THR A 51 4.11 -3.17 12.61
CA THR A 51 3.29 -2.12 13.25
C THR A 51 4.07 -0.82 13.37
N ASP A 52 3.51 0.33 12.99
CA ASP A 52 4.17 1.63 13.14
C ASP A 52 3.69 2.38 14.38
N ILE A 53 2.54 3.07 14.34
CA ILE A 53 2.03 3.86 15.47
C ILE A 53 0.49 3.84 15.52
N ALA A 54 -0.04 4.08 16.74
CA ALA A 54 -1.43 4.14 17.22
C ALA A 54 -1.86 2.87 17.96
N PRO A 55 -2.65 2.99 19.05
CA PRO A 55 -3.06 1.82 19.80
C PRO A 55 -4.02 1.00 18.95
N ILE A 56 -3.47 -0.01 18.29
CA ILE A 56 -4.23 -1.12 17.74
C ILE A 56 -4.62 -1.97 18.95
N ILE A 57 -5.90 -2.24 19.15
CA ILE A 57 -6.35 -3.11 20.24
C ILE A 57 -7.10 -4.28 19.60
N TRP A 58 -6.61 -5.48 19.85
CA TRP A 58 -7.24 -6.72 19.40
C TRP A 58 -8.00 -7.35 20.56
N GLY A 59 -9.32 -7.47 20.41
CA GLY A 59 -10.13 -8.27 21.32
C GLY A 59 -9.86 -9.76 21.08
N LEU A 60 -9.43 -10.45 22.13
CA LEU A 60 -9.12 -11.88 22.11
C LEU A 60 -10.03 -12.59 23.11
N SER A 61 -10.77 -13.58 22.64
CA SER A 61 -11.67 -14.38 23.48
C SER A 61 -11.39 -15.86 23.26
N GLU A 62 -11.18 -16.58 24.36
CA GLU A 62 -10.93 -18.02 24.40
C GLU A 62 -9.77 -18.45 23.48
N VAL A 63 -8.68 -17.69 23.52
CA VAL A 63 -7.50 -17.98 22.68
C VAL A 63 -6.49 -18.80 23.46
N ILE A 64 -5.72 -19.62 22.73
CA ILE A 64 -4.57 -20.33 23.27
C ILE A 64 -3.35 -19.45 23.01
N MET A 65 -2.60 -19.10 24.05
CA MET A 65 -1.44 -18.25 23.96
C MET A 65 -0.16 -19.01 24.31
N TYR A 66 0.89 -18.74 23.54
CA TYR A 66 2.25 -19.22 23.78
C TYR A 66 3.18 -18.01 23.92
N ARG A 67 3.93 -17.94 25.02
CA ARG A 67 4.83 -16.83 25.32
C ARG A 67 6.27 -17.22 25.00
N ASP A 68 6.97 -16.32 24.31
CA ASP A 68 8.38 -16.46 23.94
C ASP A 68 8.69 -17.82 23.27
N TYR A 69 9.57 -18.62 23.89
CA TYR A 69 9.92 -19.97 23.47
C TYR A 69 9.34 -21.05 24.40
N ASN A 70 8.41 -20.67 25.29
CA ASN A 70 7.81 -21.60 26.21
C ASN A 70 6.78 -22.47 25.47
N PRO A 71 6.94 -23.82 25.46
CA PRO A 71 5.96 -24.70 24.85
C PRO A 71 4.65 -24.78 25.65
N GLN A 72 4.62 -24.33 26.90
CA GLN A 72 3.42 -24.32 27.71
C GLN A 72 2.42 -23.29 27.18
N SER A 73 1.22 -23.76 26.87
CA SER A 73 0.10 -22.92 26.48
C SER A 73 -0.68 -22.44 27.70
N GLU A 74 -1.21 -21.23 27.62
CA GLU A 74 -2.20 -20.71 28.56
C GLU A 74 -3.45 -20.26 27.81
N ALA A 75 -4.62 -20.38 28.46
CA ALA A 75 -5.85 -19.81 27.96
C ALA A 75 -5.89 -18.32 28.26
N PHE A 76 -6.29 -17.50 27.28
CA PHE A 76 -6.37 -16.06 27.44
C PHE A 76 -7.70 -15.50 26.91
N THR A 77 -8.27 -14.55 27.67
CA THR A 77 -9.40 -13.71 27.25
C THR A 77 -9.14 -12.29 27.74
N GLY A 78 -9.21 -11.32 26.83
CA GLY A 78 -8.89 -9.93 27.10
C GLY A 78 -8.59 -9.18 25.80
N SER A 79 -7.67 -8.25 25.85
CA SER A 79 -7.20 -7.54 24.67
C SER A 79 -5.67 -7.53 24.59
N PHE A 80 -5.15 -7.54 23.37
CA PHE A 80 -3.73 -7.37 23.07
C PHE A 80 -3.50 -6.06 22.31
N SER A 81 -2.52 -5.28 22.74
CA SER A 81 -2.08 -4.06 22.07
C SER A 81 -0.62 -4.23 21.65
N PRO A 82 -0.32 -4.44 20.35
CA PRO A 82 1.05 -4.59 19.90
C PRO A 82 1.86 -3.29 20.09
N SER A 83 3.13 -3.42 20.45
CA SER A 83 4.08 -2.31 20.48
C SER A 83 4.45 -1.89 19.06
N SER A 84 4.84 -0.62 18.87
CA SER A 84 5.50 -0.17 17.64
C SER A 84 6.72 -1.04 17.27
N GLY A 85 6.91 -1.25 15.97
CA GLY A 85 7.97 -2.07 15.40
C GLY A 85 7.81 -3.58 15.58
N THR A 86 6.64 -4.05 16.05
CA THR A 86 6.36 -5.49 16.14
C THR A 86 6.03 -6.05 14.77
N ASP A 87 6.73 -7.12 14.38
CA ASP A 87 6.41 -7.92 13.21
C ASP A 87 5.30 -8.91 13.59
N VAL A 88 4.16 -8.80 12.93
CA VAL A 88 2.98 -9.64 13.11
C VAL A 88 2.77 -10.44 11.83
N GLU A 89 2.78 -11.76 11.95
CA GLU A 89 2.32 -12.67 10.92
C GLU A 89 0.94 -13.21 11.31
N VAL A 90 -0.05 -12.94 10.48
CA VAL A 90 -1.41 -13.46 10.61
C VAL A 90 -1.57 -14.59 9.61
N GLU A 91 -1.88 -15.80 10.07
CA GLU A 91 -1.95 -17.00 9.24
C GLU A 91 -3.25 -17.76 9.52
N ARG A 92 -3.98 -18.13 8.47
CA ARG A 92 -5.09 -19.09 8.53
C ARG A 92 -5.15 -19.88 7.24
N ILE A 93 -4.56 -21.08 7.26
CA ILE A 93 -4.57 -21.98 6.12
C ILE A 93 -5.92 -22.67 6.06
N THR A 94 -6.64 -22.50 4.94
CA THR A 94 -7.99 -23.03 4.71
C THR A 94 -8.96 -22.68 5.86
N SER A 95 -9.65 -23.67 6.42
CA SER A 95 -10.56 -23.56 7.57
C SER A 95 -9.86 -23.77 8.93
N GLY A 96 -8.53 -23.75 8.95
CA GLY A 96 -7.72 -23.98 10.15
C GLY A 96 -7.90 -22.91 11.23
N PRO A 97 -7.19 -23.07 12.37
CA PRO A 97 -7.14 -22.05 13.39
C PRO A 97 -6.48 -20.77 12.84
N LEU A 98 -6.93 -19.61 13.31
CA LEU A 98 -6.25 -18.35 13.04
C LEU A 98 -5.06 -18.21 14.00
N ARG A 99 -3.87 -17.98 13.46
CA ARG A 99 -2.64 -17.77 14.22
C ARG A 99 -2.18 -16.33 14.06
N LEU A 100 -1.88 -15.69 15.18
CA LEU A 100 -1.25 -14.37 15.23
C LEU A 100 0.13 -14.56 15.87
N ARG A 101 1.20 -14.54 15.07
CA ARG A 101 2.59 -14.66 15.55
C ARG A 101 3.21 -13.27 15.60
N CYS A 102 3.52 -12.79 16.79
CA CYS A 102 4.11 -11.49 17.01
C CYS A 102 5.57 -11.64 17.46
N LYS A 103 6.47 -10.87 16.88
CA LYS A 103 7.90 -10.83 17.24
C LYS A 103 8.37 -9.38 17.24
N ASN A 104 9.17 -9.01 18.23
CA ASN A 104 9.82 -7.70 18.27
C ASN A 104 11.28 -7.90 18.67
N SER A 105 12.22 -7.50 17.79
CA SER A 105 13.65 -7.64 18.05
C SER A 105 14.17 -6.67 19.10
N ASN A 106 13.43 -5.58 19.35
CA ASN A 106 13.89 -4.43 20.13
C ASN A 106 13.28 -4.38 21.53
N GLY A 107 12.54 -5.42 21.95
CA GLY A 107 11.93 -5.46 23.27
C GLY A 107 10.59 -6.17 23.27
N SER A 108 9.60 -5.55 23.90
CA SER A 108 8.28 -6.14 24.08
C SER A 108 7.43 -6.10 22.82
N VAL A 109 6.77 -7.20 22.50
CA VAL A 109 5.76 -7.28 21.41
C VAL A 109 4.49 -6.51 21.72
N GLY A 110 4.24 -6.11 22.96
CA GLY A 110 3.04 -5.38 23.34
C GLY A 110 2.56 -5.72 24.74
N GLU A 111 1.30 -5.39 24.98
CA GLU A 111 0.68 -5.50 26.30
C GLU A 111 -0.65 -6.24 26.22
N LEU A 112 -0.89 -7.11 27.21
CA LEU A 112 -2.19 -7.72 27.45
C LEU A 112 -2.96 -6.90 28.45
N ARG A 113 -4.28 -6.87 28.30
CA ARG A 113 -5.21 -6.33 29.28
C ARG A 113 -6.37 -7.29 29.47
N ASN A 114 -6.62 -7.71 30.71
CA ASN A 114 -7.73 -8.58 31.09
C ASN A 114 -8.33 -8.12 32.44
N GLN A 115 -9.08 -8.99 33.11
CA GLN A 115 -9.64 -8.69 34.43
C GLN A 115 -8.57 -8.55 35.53
N ASP A 116 -7.42 -9.21 35.37
CA ASP A 116 -6.30 -9.19 36.32
C ASP A 116 -5.43 -7.93 36.18
N GLY A 117 -5.69 -7.10 35.15
CA GLY A 117 -5.01 -5.85 34.90
C GLY A 117 -4.25 -5.84 33.58
N GLN A 118 -3.13 -5.10 33.55
CA GLN A 118 -2.31 -4.89 32.37
C GLN A 118 -0.96 -5.59 32.56
N GLN A 119 -0.55 -6.39 31.58
CA GLN A 119 0.69 -7.16 31.62
C GLN A 119 1.50 -6.93 30.34
N LYS A 120 2.75 -6.48 30.49
CA LYS A 120 3.71 -6.36 29.39
C LYS A 120 4.23 -7.73 28.95
N LEU A 121 4.32 -7.97 27.65
CA LEU A 121 4.82 -9.21 27.07
C LEU A 121 6.33 -9.19 26.81
N GLY A 122 6.92 -10.37 26.62
CA GLY A 122 8.30 -10.55 26.17
C GLY A 122 8.50 -10.21 24.68
N GLY A 123 9.55 -10.77 24.07
CA GLY A 123 9.94 -10.48 22.69
C GLY A 123 9.20 -11.28 21.63
N ARG A 124 8.37 -12.26 22.05
CA ARG A 124 7.52 -13.04 21.16
C ARG A 124 6.24 -13.50 21.86
N VAL A 125 5.15 -13.52 21.11
CA VAL A 125 3.90 -14.17 21.54
C VAL A 125 3.22 -14.79 20.33
N THR A 126 2.57 -15.93 20.51
CA THR A 126 1.69 -16.52 19.51
C THR A 126 0.31 -16.72 20.10
N PHE A 127 -0.71 -16.19 19.43
CA PHE A 127 -2.11 -16.45 19.73
C PHE A 127 -2.67 -17.44 18.70
N VAL A 128 -3.37 -18.46 19.18
CA VAL A 128 -4.07 -19.44 18.36
C VAL A 128 -5.55 -19.35 18.71
N ILE A 129 -6.36 -18.95 17.74
CA ILE A 129 -7.81 -18.86 17.88
C ILE A 129 -8.41 -20.11 17.23
N PRO A 130 -8.85 -21.10 18.02
CA PRO A 130 -9.40 -22.33 17.48
C PRO A 130 -10.82 -22.10 16.94
N ASN A 131 -11.27 -23.01 16.07
CA ASN A 131 -12.68 -23.12 15.66
C ASN A 131 -13.32 -21.82 15.11
N VAL A 132 -12.58 -21.02 14.33
CA VAL A 132 -13.08 -19.76 13.73
C VAL A 132 -14.42 -19.97 12.99
N ASP A 133 -14.56 -21.06 12.23
CA ASP A 133 -15.79 -21.40 11.51
C ASP A 133 -17.00 -21.63 12.44
N LYS A 134 -16.78 -22.27 13.60
CA LYS A 134 -17.87 -22.50 14.55
C LYS A 134 -18.34 -21.18 15.15
N ARG A 135 -17.40 -20.29 15.48
CA ARG A 135 -17.68 -18.95 16.00
C ARG A 135 -18.46 -18.11 14.98
N ALA A 136 -18.07 -18.17 13.70
CA ALA A 136 -18.77 -17.50 12.61
C ALA A 136 -20.21 -18.00 12.45
N LYS A 137 -20.42 -19.32 12.51
CA LYS A 137 -21.76 -19.93 12.43
C LYS A 137 -22.67 -19.59 13.61
N SER A 138 -22.10 -19.27 14.78
CA SER A 138 -22.85 -18.74 15.92
C SER A 138 -23.04 -17.22 15.89
N GLY A 139 -22.72 -16.55 14.78
CA GLY A 139 -22.88 -15.11 14.59
C GLY A 139 -21.69 -14.25 15.04
N GLY A 140 -20.57 -14.86 15.42
CA GLY A 140 -19.35 -14.15 15.85
C GLY A 140 -18.30 -14.07 14.75
N THR A 141 -17.94 -12.87 14.32
CA THR A 141 -16.82 -12.65 13.38
C THR A 141 -15.63 -12.05 14.12
N LEU A 142 -14.42 -12.49 13.77
CA LEU A 142 -13.20 -11.90 14.31
C LEU A 142 -12.79 -10.72 13.43
N LEU A 143 -12.68 -9.54 14.03
CA LEU A 143 -12.27 -8.31 13.36
C LEU A 143 -11.02 -7.75 14.05
N PHE A 144 -9.96 -7.55 13.28
CA PHE A 144 -8.69 -7.01 13.75
C PHE A 144 -8.37 -5.73 12.97
N PRO A 145 -8.37 -4.54 13.62
CA PRO A 145 -7.77 -3.37 12.99
C PRO A 145 -6.27 -3.62 12.79
N VAL A 146 -5.72 -3.14 11.67
CA VAL A 146 -4.29 -3.27 11.34
C VAL A 146 -3.74 -1.89 10.95
N SER A 147 -2.51 -1.60 11.37
CA SER A 147 -1.80 -0.37 11.04
C SER A 147 -0.30 -0.63 10.99
N GLY A 148 0.37 -0.22 9.90
CA GLY A 148 1.81 -0.41 9.71
C GLY A 148 2.22 -0.60 8.26
N ASP A 149 3.41 -1.17 8.06
CA ASP A 149 3.85 -1.66 6.75
C ASP A 149 3.21 -3.02 6.52
N ILE A 150 2.45 -3.17 5.43
CA ILE A 150 1.61 -4.34 5.19
C ILE A 150 2.06 -5.04 3.90
N GLU A 151 2.20 -6.37 3.99
CA GLU A 151 2.47 -7.29 2.88
C GLU A 151 1.38 -8.37 2.87
N LEU A 152 0.83 -8.66 1.69
CA LEU A 152 -0.26 -9.62 1.48
C LEU A 152 0.20 -10.80 0.65
N GLY A 153 -0.11 -12.00 1.10
CA GLY A 153 0.36 -13.22 0.44
C GLY A 153 1.80 -13.55 0.84
N GLN A 154 2.43 -14.41 0.05
CA GLN A 154 3.80 -14.86 0.28
C GLN A 154 4.42 -15.27 -1.04
N ASP A 155 5.66 -14.84 -1.28
CA ASP A 155 6.46 -15.34 -2.40
C ASP A 155 6.69 -16.86 -2.28
N LEU A 156 6.22 -17.60 -3.28
CA LEU A 156 6.25 -19.06 -3.35
C LEU A 156 7.53 -19.61 -3.99
N THR A 157 8.54 -18.77 -4.22
CA THR A 157 9.65 -19.11 -5.12
C THR A 157 10.45 -20.37 -4.75
N TYR A 158 10.63 -20.73 -3.46
CA TYR A 158 11.53 -21.86 -3.12
C TYR A 158 11.23 -22.70 -1.86
N ASP A 159 10.23 -22.37 -1.03
CA ASP A 159 9.94 -23.17 0.18
C ASP A 159 8.81 -24.19 -0.03
N ALA A 160 9.21 -25.43 -0.35
CA ALA A 160 8.32 -26.59 -0.44
C ALA A 160 7.91 -27.11 0.95
N SER A 161 7.27 -26.26 1.74
CA SER A 161 6.45 -26.72 2.86
C SER A 161 5.20 -27.43 2.30
N THR A 162 4.74 -28.50 2.95
CA THR A 162 3.52 -29.24 2.53
C THR A 162 2.24 -28.42 2.68
N THR A 163 2.30 -27.31 3.42
CA THR A 163 1.19 -26.36 3.60
C THR A 163 1.72 -24.94 3.51
N VAL A 164 1.38 -24.24 2.43
CA VAL A 164 1.81 -22.84 2.21
C VAL A 164 0.58 -21.95 2.21
N ALA A 165 0.65 -20.87 2.98
CA ALA A 165 -0.40 -19.86 3.03
C ALA A 165 -0.28 -18.94 1.80
N ILE A 166 -1.40 -18.72 1.10
CA ILE A 166 -1.40 -17.97 -0.17
C ILE A 166 -2.42 -16.84 -0.19
N LEU A 167 -2.17 -15.84 -1.04
CA LEU A 167 -3.24 -14.94 -1.48
C LEU A 167 -4.19 -15.73 -2.38
N GLN A 168 -5.49 -15.66 -2.12
CA GLN A 168 -6.51 -16.38 -2.88
C GLN A 168 -7.03 -15.55 -4.04
N SER A 169 -7.38 -14.29 -3.76
CA SER A 169 -7.82 -13.32 -4.75
C SER A 169 -7.79 -11.91 -4.18
N GLY A 170 -7.82 -10.88 -5.02
CA GLY A 170 -8.01 -9.53 -4.56
C GLY A 170 -8.08 -8.50 -5.67
N THR A 171 -8.22 -7.24 -5.27
CA THR A 171 -8.21 -6.09 -6.16
C THR A 171 -7.48 -4.94 -5.51
N VAL A 172 -6.68 -4.24 -6.30
CA VAL A 172 -5.99 -3.01 -5.93
C VAL A 172 -6.58 -1.87 -6.75
N ARG A 173 -7.28 -0.96 -6.07
CA ARG A 173 -7.75 0.29 -6.66
C ARG A 173 -6.72 1.38 -6.40
N VAL A 174 -6.29 2.03 -7.47
CA VAL A 174 -5.27 3.08 -7.42
C VAL A 174 -5.98 4.43 -7.48
N LEU A 175 -5.79 5.23 -6.44
CA LEU A 175 -6.40 6.54 -6.30
C LEU A 175 -5.31 7.62 -6.41
N GLY A 176 -5.35 8.37 -7.51
CA GLY A 176 -4.50 9.54 -7.73
C GLY A 176 -5.05 10.77 -7.01
N ARG A 177 -4.18 11.74 -6.71
CA ARG A 177 -4.57 13.07 -6.21
C ARG A 177 -4.55 14.07 -7.36
N SER A 178 -5.60 14.87 -7.46
CA SER A 178 -5.67 16.01 -8.39
C SER A 178 -4.59 17.04 -8.09
N LEU A 179 -4.07 17.73 -9.11
CA LEU A 179 -2.99 18.70 -8.97
C LEU A 179 -3.45 19.99 -8.26
N LEU A 180 -4.65 20.47 -8.57
CA LEU A 180 -5.16 21.76 -8.10
C LEU A 180 -6.23 21.63 -7.00
N GLU A 181 -6.91 20.49 -6.95
CA GLU A 181 -8.03 20.26 -6.04
C GLU A 181 -7.70 19.16 -5.02
N PRO A 182 -8.29 19.19 -3.82
CA PRO A 182 -8.16 18.12 -2.84
C PRO A 182 -9.03 16.89 -3.19
N THR A 183 -9.19 16.59 -4.49
CA THR A 183 -10.01 15.50 -5.00
C THR A 183 -9.15 14.29 -5.36
N LEU A 184 -9.74 13.10 -5.21
CA LEU A 184 -9.15 11.84 -5.64
C LEU A 184 -9.81 11.41 -6.96
N PHE A 185 -9.02 10.80 -7.84
CA PHE A 185 -9.53 10.17 -9.05
C PHE A 185 -9.05 8.72 -9.11
N GLU A 186 -9.85 7.84 -9.71
CA GLU A 186 -9.43 6.45 -9.96
C GLU A 186 -8.45 6.42 -11.13
N ALA A 187 -7.22 5.99 -10.86
CA ALA A 187 -6.13 5.88 -11.82
C ALA A 187 -5.99 4.48 -12.42
N GLY A 188 -6.78 3.51 -11.94
CA GLY A 188 -6.79 2.14 -12.42
C GLY A 188 -7.21 1.16 -11.32
N THR A 189 -7.65 -0.02 -11.76
CA THR A 189 -7.95 -1.15 -10.90
C THR A 189 -7.22 -2.38 -11.42
N TYR A 190 -6.50 -3.06 -10.54
CA TYR A 190 -5.65 -4.20 -10.86
C TYR A 190 -6.11 -5.43 -10.07
N PRO A 191 -6.42 -6.56 -10.73
CA PRO A 191 -6.72 -7.80 -10.02
C PRO A 191 -5.45 -8.35 -9.37
N LEU A 192 -5.60 -9.02 -8.22
CA LEU A 192 -4.61 -9.89 -7.61
C LEU A 192 -5.08 -11.33 -7.77
N GLU A 193 -4.20 -12.19 -8.27
CA GLU A 193 -4.48 -13.59 -8.57
C GLU A 193 -3.96 -14.52 -7.47
N LEU A 194 -4.39 -15.78 -7.54
CA LEU A 194 -3.95 -16.83 -6.63
C LEU A 194 -2.42 -16.93 -6.58
N GLY A 195 -1.86 -16.84 -5.37
CA GLY A 195 -0.42 -16.93 -5.14
C GLY A 195 0.38 -15.66 -5.43
N ASP A 196 -0.27 -14.54 -5.77
CA ASP A 196 0.39 -13.24 -5.84
C ASP A 196 0.85 -12.77 -4.43
N ASP A 197 1.97 -12.07 -4.38
CA ASP A 197 2.46 -11.33 -3.21
C ASP A 197 2.38 -9.83 -3.52
N PHE A 198 1.69 -9.08 -2.68
CA PHE A 198 1.47 -7.64 -2.85
C PHE A 198 2.13 -6.84 -1.73
N ARG A 199 2.89 -5.82 -2.12
CA ARG A 199 3.57 -4.91 -1.20
C ARG A 199 3.56 -3.47 -1.69
N LEU A 200 3.43 -2.52 -0.76
CA LEU A 200 3.69 -1.11 -1.03
C LEU A 200 5.20 -0.79 -0.93
N GLU A 201 5.77 -0.19 -1.97
CA GLU A 201 7.18 0.18 -1.99
C GLU A 201 7.39 1.50 -1.26
N ALA A 202 8.29 1.55 -0.26
CA ALA A 202 8.61 2.78 0.47
C ALA A 202 7.36 3.59 0.88
N ALA A 203 6.50 2.99 1.69
CA ALA A 203 5.26 3.60 2.14
C ALA A 203 5.51 5.03 2.69
N LEU A 204 4.71 5.99 2.23
CA LEU A 204 4.81 7.40 2.62
C LEU A 204 4.08 7.68 3.93
N SER A 205 3.19 6.78 4.32
CA SER A 205 2.45 6.77 5.58
C SER A 205 2.11 5.33 5.94
N PRO A 206 1.87 5.02 7.23
CA PRO A 206 1.37 3.70 7.64
C PRO A 206 0.13 3.32 6.85
N SER A 207 0.09 2.07 6.41
CA SER A 207 -1.12 1.50 5.83
C SER A 207 -2.07 1.14 6.95
N VAL A 208 -3.35 1.43 6.77
CA VAL A 208 -4.39 1.17 7.77
C VAL A 208 -5.47 0.30 7.16
N GLY A 209 -6.07 -0.57 7.96
CA GLY A 209 -7.07 -1.48 7.44
C GLY A 209 -7.77 -2.30 8.50
N VAL A 210 -8.53 -3.27 8.02
CA VAL A 210 -9.21 -4.27 8.83
C VAL A 210 -8.99 -5.66 8.23
N LEU A 211 -8.73 -6.62 9.11
CA LEU A 211 -8.76 -8.04 8.81
C LEU A 211 -10.02 -8.64 9.41
N VAL A 212 -10.70 -9.48 8.64
CA VAL A 212 -11.93 -10.16 9.03
C VAL A 212 -11.78 -11.66 8.81
N ALA A 213 -11.83 -12.44 9.88
CA ALA A 213 -11.82 -13.90 9.82
C ALA A 213 -13.21 -14.45 10.20
N GLY A 214 -13.82 -15.17 9.26
CA GLY A 214 -15.18 -15.70 9.36
C GLY A 214 -15.28 -17.17 8.95
N ASP A 215 -16.37 -17.53 8.27
CA ASP A 215 -16.73 -18.90 7.89
C ASP A 215 -16.14 -19.37 6.53
N HIS A 216 -15.37 -18.53 5.86
CA HIS A 216 -14.70 -18.84 4.61
C HIS A 216 -13.24 -19.24 4.84
N PRO A 217 -12.60 -19.98 3.92
CA PRO A 217 -11.17 -20.26 3.96
C PRO A 217 -10.33 -18.96 4.06
N GLY A 218 -9.26 -18.97 4.86
CA GLY A 218 -8.41 -17.79 5.05
C GLY A 218 -9.10 -16.65 5.80
N PHE A 219 -8.80 -15.42 5.42
CA PHE A 219 -9.44 -14.21 5.94
C PHE A 219 -9.52 -13.12 4.87
N ARG A 220 -10.46 -12.20 5.06
CA ARG A 220 -10.63 -11.02 4.21
C ARG A 220 -9.85 -9.86 4.79
N VAL A 221 -9.30 -9.05 3.92
CA VAL A 221 -8.54 -7.88 4.32
C VAL A 221 -8.89 -6.70 3.42
N ALA A 222 -9.10 -5.55 4.06
CA ALA A 222 -9.30 -4.27 3.40
C ALA A 222 -8.27 -3.29 3.95
N ILE A 223 -7.33 -2.85 3.12
CA ILE A 223 -6.20 -2.01 3.49
C ILE A 223 -6.13 -0.79 2.59
N ARG A 224 -5.79 0.35 3.18
CA ARG A 224 -5.46 1.56 2.47
C ARG A 224 -4.07 2.03 2.87
N GLY A 225 -3.20 2.24 1.89
CA GLY A 225 -1.87 2.79 2.12
C GLY A 225 -1.50 3.83 1.06
N THR A 226 -0.51 4.67 1.36
CA THR A 226 -0.03 5.70 0.42
C THR A 226 1.42 5.41 0.06
N SER A 227 1.71 5.33 -1.23
CA SER A 227 3.05 5.09 -1.77
C SER A 227 3.21 5.74 -3.16
N LYS A 228 4.43 5.78 -3.69
CA LYS A 228 4.71 6.09 -5.10
C LYS A 228 4.44 4.90 -6.03
N SER A 229 4.57 3.67 -5.53
CA SER A 229 4.40 2.44 -6.31
C SER A 229 4.04 1.26 -5.41
N ALA A 230 3.36 0.27 -5.96
CA ALA A 230 3.20 -1.04 -5.33
C ALA A 230 3.78 -2.12 -6.26
N THR A 231 4.28 -3.19 -5.68
CA THR A 231 4.81 -4.34 -6.42
C THR A 231 3.90 -5.52 -6.20
N VAL A 232 3.65 -6.26 -7.28
CA VAL A 232 3.03 -7.58 -7.25
C VAL A 232 4.06 -8.57 -7.74
N THR A 233 4.50 -9.48 -6.87
CA THR A 233 5.34 -10.61 -7.25
C THR A 233 4.42 -11.80 -7.55
N ARG A 234 4.65 -12.47 -8.68
CA ARG A 234 3.79 -13.58 -9.14
C ARG A 234 4.63 -14.81 -9.41
N PHE A 235 4.24 -15.93 -8.81
CA PHE A 235 4.93 -17.20 -9.01
C PHE A 235 5.08 -17.54 -10.50
N GLY A 236 6.29 -17.91 -10.91
CA GLY A 236 6.59 -18.25 -12.31
C GLY A 236 6.71 -17.06 -13.27
N SER A 237 6.70 -15.82 -12.77
CA SER A 237 6.94 -14.61 -13.57
C SER A 237 7.76 -13.57 -12.82
N SER A 238 8.15 -12.48 -13.49
CA SER A 238 8.86 -11.36 -12.87
C SER A 238 7.97 -10.44 -12.02
N GLY A 239 6.67 -10.74 -11.90
CA GLY A 239 5.70 -9.81 -11.30
C GLY A 239 5.50 -8.53 -12.14
N TYR A 240 4.87 -7.52 -11.54
CA TYR A 240 4.66 -6.20 -12.14
C TYR A 240 4.57 -5.09 -11.08
N VAL A 241 4.82 -3.85 -11.52
CA VAL A 241 4.73 -2.66 -10.67
C VAL A 241 3.45 -1.89 -10.99
N ILE A 242 2.63 -1.65 -9.98
CA ILE A 242 1.45 -0.81 -10.02
C ILE A 242 1.85 0.63 -9.70
N ARG A 243 1.50 1.56 -10.57
CA ARG A 243 1.68 3.01 -10.39
C ARG A 243 0.61 3.77 -11.15
N THR A 244 0.34 5.00 -10.73
CA THR A 244 -0.55 5.91 -11.45
C THR A 244 -0.10 6.07 -12.91
N SER A 245 -0.97 5.71 -13.85
CA SER A 245 -0.72 5.90 -15.28
C SER A 245 -0.71 7.39 -15.63
N LEU A 246 0.28 7.83 -16.41
CA LEU A 246 0.35 9.21 -16.90
C LEU A 246 -0.86 9.58 -17.75
N PHE A 247 -1.37 8.61 -18.53
CA PHE A 247 -2.54 8.81 -19.36
C PHE A 247 -3.79 9.03 -18.51
N GLU A 248 -4.00 8.18 -17.48
CA GLU A 248 -5.13 8.35 -16.57
C GLU A 248 -5.04 9.65 -15.78
N ARG A 249 -3.82 10.05 -15.38
CA ARG A 249 -3.62 11.37 -14.77
C ARG A 249 -4.01 12.49 -15.72
N LEU A 250 -3.53 12.51 -16.97
CA LEU A 250 -3.90 13.55 -17.93
C LEU A 250 -5.40 13.58 -18.24
N LYS A 251 -6.03 12.41 -18.30
CA LYS A 251 -7.46 12.26 -18.61
C LYS A 251 -8.38 12.63 -17.45
N ASN A 252 -7.96 12.42 -16.20
CA ASN A 252 -8.85 12.54 -15.03
C ASN A 252 -8.44 13.69 -14.07
N ASP A 253 -7.23 14.25 -14.19
CA ASP A 253 -6.77 15.40 -13.38
C ASP A 253 -7.10 16.72 -14.09
N ALA A 254 -8.19 17.37 -13.67
CA ALA A 254 -8.62 18.66 -14.20
C ALA A 254 -7.54 19.75 -14.10
N GLY A 255 -6.73 19.71 -13.03
CA GLY A 255 -5.64 20.66 -12.86
C GLY A 255 -4.53 20.49 -13.90
N LEU A 256 -4.19 19.24 -14.20
CA LEU A 256 -3.24 18.94 -15.26
C LEU A 256 -3.79 19.31 -16.65
N GLN A 257 -5.09 19.12 -16.89
CA GLN A 257 -5.73 19.53 -18.14
C GLN A 257 -5.67 21.05 -18.35
N ILE A 258 -6.01 21.82 -17.31
CA ILE A 258 -5.93 23.29 -17.34
C ILE A 258 -4.51 23.74 -17.64
N LEU A 259 -3.50 23.10 -17.01
CA LEU A 259 -2.09 23.41 -17.26
C LEU A 259 -1.71 23.19 -18.73
N TRP A 260 -2.12 22.07 -19.33
CA TRP A 260 -1.86 21.79 -20.74
C TRP A 260 -2.59 22.74 -21.68
N VAL A 261 -3.85 23.07 -21.40
CA VAL A 261 -4.62 24.07 -22.17
C VAL A 261 -3.95 25.44 -22.10
N ALA A 262 -3.50 25.87 -20.92
CA ALA A 262 -2.78 27.13 -20.74
C ALA A 262 -1.45 27.14 -21.52
N ALA A 263 -0.67 26.07 -21.45
CA ALA A 263 0.58 25.94 -22.18
C ALA A 263 0.37 25.99 -23.70
N LEU A 264 -0.63 25.27 -24.23
CA LEU A 264 -0.96 25.27 -25.66
C LEU A 264 -1.51 26.62 -26.13
N THR A 265 -2.35 27.27 -25.32
CA THR A 265 -2.89 28.61 -25.62
C THR A 265 -1.77 29.64 -25.68
N PHE A 266 -0.81 29.58 -24.75
CA PHE A 266 0.38 30.43 -24.75
C PHE A 266 1.23 30.24 -26.02
N VAL A 267 1.40 28.99 -26.47
CA VAL A 267 2.09 28.67 -27.73
C VAL A 267 1.34 29.27 -28.94
N GLY A 268 0.01 29.13 -28.98
CA GLY A 268 -0.83 29.66 -30.04
C GLY A 268 -0.75 31.19 -30.14
N PHE A 269 -0.88 31.86 -29.00
CA PHE A 269 -0.78 33.33 -28.90
C PHE A 269 0.59 33.83 -29.34
N ALA A 270 1.68 33.20 -28.86
CA ALA A 270 3.04 33.57 -29.23
C ALA A 270 3.31 33.37 -30.74
N ARG A 271 2.67 32.39 -31.39
CA ARG A 271 2.73 32.20 -32.85
C ARG A 271 1.93 33.25 -33.63
N SER A 272 0.75 33.64 -33.15
CA SER A 272 -0.09 34.65 -33.80
C SER A 272 0.61 36.02 -33.85
N PHE A 273 1.17 36.45 -32.72
CA PHE A 273 1.96 37.70 -32.62
C PHE A 273 3.18 37.73 -33.56
N TRP A 274 3.66 36.57 -33.99
CA TRP A 274 4.77 36.49 -34.92
C TRP A 274 4.32 36.72 -36.37
N LYS A 275 3.18 36.17 -36.77
CA LYS A 275 2.60 36.39 -38.11
C LYS A 275 2.29 37.86 -38.38
N GLU A 276 1.95 38.64 -37.35
CA GLU A 276 1.67 40.08 -37.50
C GLU A 276 2.92 40.95 -37.63
N LYS A 277 4.10 40.46 -37.20
CA LYS A 277 5.36 41.22 -37.24
C LYS A 277 6.28 40.86 -38.42
N SER A 278 5.97 39.81 -39.16
CA SER A 278 6.68 39.35 -40.36
C SER A 278 5.98 39.83 -41.62
#